data_AF-A0A9D1MER8-F1
#
_entry.id   AF-A0A9D1MER8-F1
#
_cell.length_a   1.000
_cell.length_b   1.000
_cell.length_c   1.000
_cell.angle_alpha   90.00
_cell.angle_beta   90.00
_cell.angle_gamma   90.00
#
_symmetry.space_group_name_H-M   'P 1'
#
loop_
_entity.id
_entity.type
_entity.pdbx_description
1 polymer ?
#
loop_
_entity_poly.entity_id
_entity_poly.type
_entity_poly.pdbx_seq_one_letter_code
_entity_poly.pdbx_strand_id
1 'polypeptide(L)'
;MNVTAALTKIGEQSVGGYMYLRPLMGPEKLLYAFYDMPELIHDCMQTWLALADSVIAEHQKYFDVDELFIAEDICYNVSSLISHDMMREFLFPYYQQLIAGIRSRQKDKTRKLFIQVDNSLVCLVFLW
;
A
#
# COMPACT_ATOMS: atom_id res chain seq x y z
N MET A 1 11.17 23.46 24.51
CA MET A 1 9.73 23.43 24.19
C MET A 1 9.30 21.97 24.13
N ASN A 2 8.80 21.44 25.24
CA ASN A 2 8.19 20.10 25.28
C ASN A 2 6.74 20.25 24.83
N VAL A 3 6.50 19.98 23.55
CA VAL A 3 5.13 19.80 23.05
C VAL A 3 4.74 18.37 23.40
N THR A 4 3.89 18.24 24.42
CA THR A 4 2.90 17.17 24.62
C THR A 4 3.04 15.95 23.69
N ALA A 5 3.86 14.97 24.07
CA ALA A 5 4.09 13.73 23.31
C ALA A 5 3.01 12.65 23.55
N ALA A 6 1.80 13.03 23.94
CA ALA A 6 0.71 12.08 24.17
C ALA A 6 -0.61 12.71 23.72
N LEU A 7 -1.16 12.23 22.59
CA LEU A 7 -2.59 11.95 22.34
C LEU A 7 -3.01 11.97 20.85
N THR A 8 -2.20 12.49 19.92
CA THR A 8 -2.58 12.51 18.50
C THR A 8 -2.01 11.30 17.77
N LYS A 9 -2.90 10.42 17.29
CA LYS A 9 -2.53 9.38 16.32
C LYS A 9 -2.23 10.04 14.99
N ILE A 10 -1.12 9.66 14.35
CA ILE A 10 -0.74 10.16 13.03
C ILE A 10 -0.98 9.06 11.99
N GLY A 11 -1.92 9.33 11.08
CA GLY A 11 -2.23 8.46 9.96
C GLY A 11 -1.49 8.91 8.69
N GLU A 12 -0.89 7.96 7.99
CA GLU A 12 -0.28 8.11 6.68
C GLU A 12 -1.17 7.47 5.63
N GLN A 13 -1.36 8.14 4.49
CA GLN A 13 -2.18 7.63 3.39
C GLN A 13 -1.33 7.36 2.16
N SER A 14 -1.51 6.20 1.54
CA SER A 14 -0.87 5.83 0.29
C SER A 14 -1.91 5.31 -0.71
N VAL A 15 -1.75 5.65 -1.98
CA VAL A 15 -2.60 5.09 -3.05
C VAL A 15 -2.28 3.60 -3.19
N GLY A 16 -3.28 2.74 -3.29
CA GLY A 16 -3.09 1.31 -3.55
C GLY A 16 -2.44 1.04 -4.91
N GLY A 17 -1.75 -0.09 -5.02
CA GLY A 17 -1.05 -0.50 -6.23
C GLY A 17 -1.97 -0.70 -7.42
N TYR A 18 -3.14 -1.36 -7.25
CA TYR A 18 -4.08 -1.50 -8.36
C TYR A 18 -4.71 -0.15 -8.73
N MET A 19 -5.06 0.67 -7.73
CA MET A 19 -5.51 2.05 -7.93
C MET A 19 -4.47 2.94 -8.63
N TYR A 20 -3.19 2.70 -8.44
CA TYR A 20 -2.10 3.36 -9.16
C TYR A 20 -1.99 2.89 -10.61
N LEU A 21 -2.10 1.58 -10.85
CA LEU A 21 -1.99 0.99 -12.20
C LEU A 21 -3.19 1.35 -13.09
N ARG A 22 -4.40 1.42 -12.52
CA ARG A 22 -5.66 1.65 -13.24
C ARG A 22 -5.67 2.90 -14.12
N PRO A 23 -5.26 4.11 -13.66
CA PRO A 23 -5.21 5.30 -14.52
C PRO A 23 -4.10 5.23 -15.59
N LEU A 24 -3.04 4.44 -15.40
CA LEU A 24 -1.94 4.34 -16.36
C LEU A 24 -2.33 3.56 -17.61
N MET A 25 -3.09 2.47 -17.45
CA MET A 25 -3.45 1.57 -18.55
C MET A 25 -4.92 1.65 -18.94
N GLY A 26 -5.77 2.15 -18.05
CA GLY A 26 -7.23 2.04 -18.14
C GLY A 26 -7.74 0.75 -17.51
N PRO A 27 -9.04 0.71 -17.13
CA PRO A 27 -9.61 -0.36 -16.31
C PRO A 27 -9.62 -1.73 -16.99
N GLU A 28 -9.88 -1.79 -18.30
CA GLU A 28 -9.98 -3.05 -19.03
C GLU A 28 -8.59 -3.61 -19.39
N LYS A 29 -7.73 -2.77 -19.99
CA LYS A 29 -6.39 -3.18 -20.43
C LYS A 29 -5.52 -3.65 -19.27
N LEU A 30 -5.70 -3.07 -18.08
CA LEU A 30 -4.98 -3.49 -16.89
C LEU A 30 -5.24 -4.97 -16.56
N LEU A 31 -6.47 -5.46 -16.72
CA LEU A 31 -6.81 -6.86 -16.41
C LEU A 31 -6.05 -7.83 -17.33
N TYR A 32 -5.88 -7.48 -18.60
CA TYR A 32 -5.08 -8.26 -19.54
C TYR A 32 -3.58 -8.09 -19.30
N ALA A 33 -3.13 -6.89 -18.92
CA ALA A 33 -1.72 -6.58 -18.68
C ALA A 33 -1.09 -7.43 -17.57
N PHE A 34 -1.85 -7.84 -16.55
CA PHE A 34 -1.37 -8.79 -15.54
C PHE A 34 -0.96 -10.16 -16.12
N TYR A 35 -1.57 -10.58 -17.24
CA TYR A 35 -1.23 -11.83 -17.94
C TYR A 35 -0.23 -11.59 -19.07
N ASP A 36 -0.47 -10.58 -19.90
CA ASP A 36 0.26 -10.37 -21.15
C ASP A 36 1.58 -9.60 -20.94
N MET A 37 1.67 -8.80 -19.87
CA MET A 37 2.78 -7.87 -19.62
C MET A 37 3.22 -7.85 -18.13
N PRO A 38 3.49 -9.01 -17.50
CA PRO A 38 3.81 -9.08 -16.06
C PRO A 38 5.06 -8.28 -15.68
N GLU A 39 6.07 -8.24 -16.55
CA GLU A 39 7.30 -7.46 -16.32
C GLU A 39 7.01 -5.95 -16.24
N LEU A 40 6.09 -5.44 -17.07
CA LEU A 40 5.68 -4.04 -17.05
C LEU A 40 4.91 -3.71 -15.77
N ILE A 41 4.05 -4.62 -15.30
CA ILE A 41 3.34 -4.46 -14.02
C ILE A 41 4.35 -4.38 -12.87
N HIS A 42 5.36 -5.25 -12.85
CA HIS A 42 6.42 -5.19 -11.84
C HIS A 42 7.21 -3.88 -11.87
N ASP A 43 7.56 -3.36 -13.06
CA ASP A 43 8.27 -2.09 -13.21
C ASP A 43 7.43 -0.90 -12.70
N CYS A 44 6.13 -0.91 -13.02
CA CYS A 44 5.18 0.08 -12.49
C CYS A 44 5.06 -0.01 -10.97
N MET A 45 5.00 -1.22 -10.40
CA MET A 45 4.91 -1.43 -8.96
C MET A 45 6.22 -1.07 -8.22
N GLN A 46 7.37 -1.27 -8.84
CA GLN A 46 8.66 -0.75 -8.34
C GLN A 46 8.66 0.77 -8.30
N THR A 47 8.16 1.41 -9.35
CA THR A 47 8.02 2.88 -9.42
C THR A 47 7.06 3.40 -8.35
N TRP A 48 5.90 2.73 -8.17
CA TRP A 48 4.95 3.03 -7.11
C TRP A 48 5.60 2.95 -5.72
N LEU A 49 6.32 1.86 -5.44
CA LEU A 49 7.00 1.66 -4.15
C LEU A 49 8.05 2.75 -3.91
N ALA A 50 8.87 3.06 -4.91
CA ALA A 50 9.90 4.09 -4.78
C ALA A 50 9.27 5.46 -4.45
N LEU A 51 8.18 5.81 -5.13
CA LEU A 51 7.46 7.05 -4.86
C LEU A 51 6.87 7.06 -3.46
N ALA A 52 6.06 6.05 -3.11
CA ALA A 52 5.39 5.96 -1.81
C ALA A 52 6.40 5.95 -0.66
N ASP A 53 7.46 5.14 -0.76
CA ASP A 53 8.47 5.05 0.28
C ASP A 53 9.25 6.36 0.45
N SER A 54 9.58 7.06 -0.65
CA SER A 54 10.31 8.34 -0.57
C SER A 54 9.51 9.44 0.13
N VAL A 55 8.20 9.54 -0.16
CA VAL A 55 7.30 10.51 0.46
C VAL A 55 7.15 10.20 1.95
N ILE A 56 6.88 8.93 2.29
CA ILE A 56 6.70 8.52 3.67
C ILE A 56 8.01 8.65 4.47
N ALA A 57 9.16 8.37 3.86
CA ALA A 57 10.46 8.57 4.49
C ALA A 57 10.72 10.05 4.83
N GLU A 58 10.27 10.99 3.98
CA GLU A 58 10.34 12.42 4.29
C GLU A 58 9.45 12.78 5.48
N HIS A 59 8.20 12.29 5.51
CA HIS A 59 7.29 12.48 6.64
C HIS A 59 7.87 11.92 7.95
N GLN A 60 8.50 10.74 7.90
CA GLN A 60 9.11 10.08 9.07
C GLN A 60 10.32 10.82 9.66
N LYS A 61 10.87 11.83 8.97
CA LYS A 61 11.85 12.74 9.58
C LYS A 61 11.23 13.56 10.72
N TYR A 62 9.93 13.83 10.66
CA TYR A 62 9.23 14.68 11.62
C TYR A 62 8.48 13.87 12.67
N PHE A 63 7.77 12.80 12.28
CA PHE A 63 6.90 12.05 13.18
C PHE A 63 6.92 10.53 12.94
N ASP A 64 6.46 9.78 13.93
CA ASP A 64 6.20 8.35 13.81
C ASP A 64 4.80 8.11 13.25
N VAL A 65 4.65 7.04 12.46
CA VAL A 65 3.37 6.68 11.81
C VAL A 65 2.63 5.69 12.69
N ASP A 66 1.42 6.01 13.14
CA ASP A 66 0.59 5.10 13.92
C ASP A 66 -0.26 4.20 13.04
N GLU A 67 -0.68 4.70 11.89
CA GLU A 67 -1.60 4.04 10.99
C GLU A 67 -1.19 4.29 9.54
N LEU A 68 -1.12 3.23 8.74
CA LEU A 68 -1.00 3.31 7.29
C LEU A 68 -2.33 2.91 6.67
N PHE A 69 -2.93 3.83 5.94
CA PHE A 69 -4.11 3.58 5.12
C PHE A 69 -3.68 3.45 3.65
N ILE A 70 -3.90 2.28 3.06
CA ILE A 70 -3.70 2.02 1.64
C ILE A 70 -5.06 2.15 0.95
N ALA A 71 -5.23 3.21 0.17
CA ALA A 71 -6.43 3.48 -0.62
C ALA A 71 -6.49 2.56 -1.84
N GLU A 72 -6.92 1.33 -1.62
CA GLU A 72 -7.14 0.34 -2.67
C GLU A 72 -8.62 0.33 -3.09
N ASP A 73 -8.90 0.02 -4.35
CA ASP A 73 -10.28 -0.17 -4.85
C ASP A 73 -10.23 -1.19 -5.98
N ILE A 74 -10.00 -2.45 -5.58
CA ILE A 74 -9.83 -3.59 -6.50
C ILE A 74 -11.06 -4.50 -6.55
N CYS A 75 -11.98 -4.38 -5.58
CA CYS A 75 -13.12 -5.28 -5.47
C CYS A 75 -14.33 -4.68 -6.22
N TYR A 76 -14.95 -5.45 -7.11
CA TYR A 76 -16.22 -5.11 -7.76
C TYR A 76 -17.34 -5.96 -7.18
N ASN A 77 -18.36 -5.31 -6.60
CA ASN A 77 -19.46 -5.94 -5.86
C ASN A 77 -18.99 -6.89 -4.74
N VAL A 78 -18.80 -8.18 -5.05
CA VAL A 78 -18.54 -9.24 -4.06
C VAL A 78 -17.10 -9.78 -4.13
N SER A 79 -16.38 -9.57 -5.23
CA SER A 79 -15.05 -10.17 -5.45
C SER A 79 -14.03 -9.19 -6.03
N SER A 80 -12.75 -9.51 -5.84
CA SER A 80 -11.64 -8.82 -6.50
C SER A 80 -11.71 -8.93 -8.03
N LEU A 81 -11.27 -7.90 -8.74
CA LEU A 81 -11.10 -7.89 -10.19
C LEU A 81 -9.90 -8.72 -10.67
N ILE A 82 -8.97 -9.04 -9.77
CA ILE A 82 -7.83 -9.93 -10.05
C ILE A 82 -7.80 -11.10 -9.07
N SER A 83 -7.16 -12.20 -9.48
CA SER A 83 -7.07 -13.41 -8.66
C SER A 83 -6.20 -13.21 -7.42
N HIS A 84 -6.34 -14.12 -6.45
CA HIS A 84 -5.49 -14.12 -5.26
C HIS A 84 -4.01 -14.32 -5.59
N ASP A 85 -3.71 -15.16 -6.57
CA ASP A 85 -2.33 -15.41 -6.99
C ASP A 85 -1.72 -14.15 -7.60
N MET A 86 -2.50 -13.41 -8.40
CA MET A 86 -2.08 -12.11 -8.93
C MET A 86 -1.83 -11.07 -7.84
N MET A 87 -2.68 -11.01 -6.82
CA MET A 87 -2.42 -10.12 -5.67
C MET A 87 -1.12 -10.49 -4.95
N ARG A 88 -0.86 -11.79 -4.75
CA ARG A 88 0.36 -12.30 -4.11
C ARG A 88 1.61 -12.03 -4.93
N GLU A 89 1.50 -12.01 -6.25
CA GLU A 89 2.61 -11.74 -7.16
C GLU A 89 2.87 -10.24 -7.30
N PHE A 90 1.85 -9.46 -7.63
CA PHE A 90 2.03 -8.09 -8.11
C PHE A 90 1.84 -7.01 -7.04
N LEU A 91 1.09 -7.27 -5.96
CA LEU A 91 0.76 -6.23 -4.96
C LEU A 91 1.45 -6.47 -3.61
N PHE A 92 1.30 -7.67 -3.06
CA PHE A 92 1.70 -7.95 -1.67
C PHE A 92 3.20 -7.75 -1.40
N PRO A 93 4.12 -8.17 -2.29
CA PRO A 93 5.55 -7.99 -2.03
C PRO A 93 5.92 -6.51 -1.87
N TYR A 94 5.23 -5.62 -2.57
CA TYR A 94 5.47 -4.18 -2.51
C TYR A 94 4.86 -3.56 -1.25
N TYR A 95 3.67 -3.99 -0.84
CA TYR A 95 3.07 -3.54 0.43
C TYR A 95 3.90 -4.00 1.63
N GLN A 96 4.40 -5.23 1.61
CA GLN A 96 5.29 -5.75 2.64
C GLN A 96 6.58 -4.94 2.73
N GLN A 97 7.18 -4.58 1.58
CA GLN A 97 8.38 -3.73 1.54
C GLN A 97 8.10 -2.33 2.09
N LEU A 98 6.99 -1.70 1.70
CA LEU A 98 6.61 -0.38 2.22
C LEU A 98 6.41 -0.42 3.75
N ILE A 99 5.66 -1.41 4.26
CA ILE A 99 5.42 -1.59 5.69
C ILE A 99 6.73 -1.85 6.45
N ALA A 100 7.61 -2.68 5.89
CA ALA A 100 8.94 -2.94 6.47
C ALA A 100 9.79 -1.66 6.52
N GLY A 101 9.78 -0.87 5.44
CA GLY A 101 10.43 0.44 5.36
C GLY A 101 9.94 1.38 6.46
N ILE A 102 8.62 1.52 6.60
CA ILE A 102 8.00 2.36 7.63
C ILE A 102 8.45 1.91 9.03
N ARG A 103 8.31 0.61 9.35
CA ARG A 103 8.71 0.05 10.65
C ARG A 103 10.20 0.26 10.94
N SER A 104 11.05 0.13 9.92
CA SER A 104 12.49 0.33 10.04
C SER A 104 12.83 1.77 10.43
N ARG A 105 12.05 2.75 9.96
CA ARG A 105 12.26 4.19 10.18
C ARG A 105 11.56 4.77 11.41
N GLN A 106 10.64 4.04 12.05
CA GLN A 106 10.02 4.50 13.32
C GLN A 106 11.09 4.85 14.36
N LYS A 107 10.99 6.02 14.99
CA LYS A 107 11.86 6.48 16.06
C LYS A 107 11.54 5.72 17.35
N ASP A 108 10.26 5.56 17.68
CA ASP A 108 9.80 4.70 18.77
C ASP A 108 9.46 3.29 18.26
N LYS A 109 10.32 2.32 18.58
CA LYS A 109 10.16 0.91 18.20
C LYS A 109 9.03 0.19 18.94
N THR A 110 8.46 0.80 19.98
CA THR A 110 7.35 0.22 20.75
C THR A 110 5.99 0.59 20.17
N ARG A 111 5.92 1.61 19.28
CA ARG A 111 4.68 2.00 18.62
C ARG A 111 4.19 0.93 17.66
N LYS A 112 2.91 0.60 17.79
CA LYS A 112 2.23 -0.31 16.86
C LYS A 112 1.84 0.47 15.62
N LEU A 113 2.20 -0.07 14.45
CA LEU A 113 1.72 0.39 13.16
C LEU A 113 0.46 -0.40 12.80
N PHE A 114 -0.69 0.26 12.76
CA PHE A 114 -1.94 -0.27 12.25
C PHE A 114 -1.97 -0.17 10.73
N ILE A 115 -2.46 -1.21 10.05
CA ILE A 115 -2.57 -1.23 8.60
C ILE A 115 -4.05 -1.34 8.25
N GLN A 116 -4.55 -0.39 7.48
CA GLN A 116 -5.86 -0.43 6.88
C GLN A 116 -5.69 -0.45 5.37
N VAL A 117 -6.37 -1.36 4.70
CA VAL A 117 -6.47 -1.40 3.25
C VAL A 117 -7.93 -1.18 2.92
N ASP A 118 -8.23 -0.15 2.15
CA ASP A 118 -9.57 0.08 1.62
C ASP A 118 -9.89 -1.06 0.66
N ASN A 119 -10.69 -2.04 1.09
CA ASN A 119 -11.09 -3.18 0.28
C ASN A 119 -12.30 -3.82 0.95
N SER A 120 -13.15 -4.49 0.18
CA SER A 120 -14.25 -5.27 0.74
C SER A 120 -13.72 -6.36 1.68
N LEU A 121 -14.44 -6.64 2.78
CA LEU A 121 -14.08 -7.64 3.81
C LEU A 121 -13.69 -9.01 3.24
N VAL A 122 -14.27 -9.40 2.10
CA VAL A 122 -13.98 -10.67 1.40
C VAL A 122 -12.53 -10.69 0.87
N CYS A 123 -12.03 -9.56 0.39
CA CYS A 123 -10.66 -9.41 -0.11
C CYS A 123 -9.64 -9.39 1.06
N LEU A 124 -10.06 -8.98 2.27
CA LEU A 124 -9.21 -8.86 3.47
C LEU A 124 -8.84 -10.20 4.15
N VAL A 125 -9.66 -11.25 4.01
CA VAL A 125 -9.37 -12.58 4.58
C VAL A 125 -8.08 -13.18 4.01
N PHE A 126 -7.64 -12.71 2.84
CA PHE A 126 -6.50 -13.26 2.13
C PHE A 126 -5.22 -12.41 2.22
N LEU A 127 -5.29 -11.28 2.93
CA LEU A 127 -4.19 -10.32 3.11
C LEU A 127 -3.29 -10.62 4.33
N TRP A 128 -3.58 -11.69 5.10
CA TRP A 128 -2.84 -12.10 6.30
C TRP A 128 -2.48 -13.58 6.28
#